data_AF-W2MVV2-F1
#
_entry.id   AF-W2MVV2-F1
#
_cell.length_a   1.000
_cell.length_b   1.000
_cell.length_c   1.000
_cell.angle_alpha   90.00
_cell.angle_beta   90.00
_cell.angle_gamma   90.00
#
_symmetry.space_group_name_H-M   'P 1'
#
loop_
_entity.id
_entity.type
_entity.pdbx_description
1 polymer ?
#
loop_
_entity_poly.entity_id
_entity_poly.type
_entity_poly.pdbx_seq_one_letter_code
_entity_poly.pdbx_strand_id
1 'polypeptide(L)'
;MAISRMKAAATALLRARQASQTVTQHLAFSTEATEAAAAALRLGFKKAQKDEDDAVKVDVEEKPESPTDVSAVSPPAVEKKLVPPAMSSTQPLWLTQDHPVTDLSGFAPKIVVVGVGGAGGNAVNNMIARGLQGVEFLVCNTDAQHLRTTLTENRVQMAPELTGGLGCGANPEVGREAAETAIDEILERVQGANMMFVTAGMGGGTGTGAAPVIAQAALEAGILTVAVVTKPFRFEGNNRAKLAAQGLAELKDSVDTMLVIPNQNLFNMSNERTSLMDAFRMADNVLLDGVKNISDLMVMPGLINLDFADVQSVMQNMGNAMMGSGEADGENRCV
;
A
#
# COMPACT_ATOMS: atom_id res chain seq x y z
N MET A 1 3.58 66.97 5.30
CA MET A 1 2.98 65.65 4.96
C MET A 1 3.96 64.63 4.35
N ALA A 2 5.04 65.03 3.65
CA ALA A 2 5.98 64.07 3.03
C ALA A 2 6.92 63.34 4.02
N ILE A 3 7.33 64.01 5.11
CA ILE A 3 8.30 63.47 6.08
C ILE A 3 7.69 62.35 6.95
N SER A 4 6.39 62.42 7.28
CA SER A 4 5.73 61.36 8.06
C SER A 4 5.53 60.07 7.25
N ARG A 5 5.30 60.18 5.93
CA ARG A 5 5.17 59.03 5.02
C ARG A 5 6.51 58.32 4.78
N MET A 6 7.63 59.04 4.71
CA MET A 6 8.97 58.41 4.66
C MET A 6 9.33 57.68 5.96
N LYS A 7 9.00 58.24 7.12
CA LYS A 7 9.23 57.55 8.41
C LYS A 7 8.41 56.25 8.52
N ALA A 8 7.17 56.24 8.04
CA ALA A 8 6.34 55.03 8.02
C ALA A 8 6.91 53.95 7.08
N ALA A 9 7.36 54.35 5.88
CA ALA A 9 7.95 53.43 4.90
C ALA A 9 9.29 52.84 5.37
N ALA A 10 10.16 53.65 5.98
CA ALA A 10 11.42 53.18 6.55
C ALA A 10 11.21 52.20 7.73
N THR A 11 10.19 52.45 8.56
CA THR A 11 9.83 51.56 9.68
C THR A 11 9.24 50.23 9.18
N ALA A 12 8.47 50.24 8.09
CA ALA A 12 7.96 49.02 7.46
C ALA A 12 9.08 48.18 6.82
N LEU A 13 10.05 48.83 6.16
CA LEU A 13 11.23 48.17 5.59
C LEU A 13 12.15 47.57 6.64
N LEU A 14 12.34 48.24 7.78
CA LEU A 14 13.10 47.72 8.92
C LEU A 14 12.42 46.49 9.55
N ARG A 15 11.08 46.49 9.67
CA ARG A 15 10.31 45.34 10.15
C ARG A 15 10.34 44.17 9.17
N ALA A 16 10.26 44.43 7.87
CA ALA A 16 10.40 43.40 6.84
C ALA A 16 11.81 42.78 6.82
N ARG A 17 12.85 43.59 7.05
CA ARG A 17 14.25 43.13 7.14
C ARG A 17 14.51 42.31 8.40
N GLN A 18 13.90 42.68 9.54
CA GLN A 18 13.96 41.90 10.78
C GLN A 18 13.20 40.57 10.65
N ALA A 19 12.01 40.57 10.04
CA ALA A 19 11.25 39.35 9.77
C ALA A 19 11.99 38.39 8.80
N SER A 20 12.71 38.94 7.81
CA SER A 20 13.54 38.15 6.90
C SER A 20 14.75 37.50 7.60
N GLN A 21 15.37 38.16 8.59
CA GLN A 21 16.43 37.54 9.40
C GLN A 21 15.93 36.41 10.31
N THR A 22 14.70 36.49 10.82
CA THR A 22 14.08 35.42 11.62
C THR A 22 13.76 34.17 10.78
N VAL A 23 13.36 34.35 9.51
CA VAL A 23 13.11 33.23 8.57
C VAL A 23 14.42 32.52 8.20
N THR A 24 15.51 33.27 7.99
CA THR A 24 16.83 32.68 7.71
C THR A 24 17.41 31.93 8.92
N GLN A 25 17.13 32.38 10.15
CA GLN A 25 17.50 31.64 11.37
C GLN A 25 16.67 30.36 11.56
N HIS A 26 15.37 30.37 11.22
CA HIS A 26 14.55 29.15 11.26
C HIS A 26 14.97 28.10 10.21
N LEU A 27 15.42 28.53 9.02
CA LEU A 27 15.99 27.65 8.00
C LEU A 27 17.33 27.04 8.45
N ALA A 28 18.17 27.80 9.15
CA ALA A 28 19.44 27.31 9.69
C ALA A 28 19.28 26.32 10.86
N PHE A 29 18.30 26.55 11.75
CA PHE A 29 17.95 25.59 12.80
C PHE A 29 17.36 24.28 12.26
N SER A 30 16.63 24.35 11.14
CA SER A 30 16.11 23.16 10.45
C SER A 30 17.25 22.28 9.91
N THR A 31 18.32 22.87 9.39
CA THR A 31 19.47 22.13 8.85
C THR A 31 20.29 21.46 9.95
N GLU A 32 20.55 22.13 11.07
CA GLU A 32 21.27 21.55 12.22
C GLU A 32 20.46 20.43 12.89
N ALA A 33 19.13 20.56 12.98
CA ALA A 33 18.26 19.50 13.50
C ALA A 33 18.24 18.26 12.59
N THR A 34 18.23 18.44 11.26
CA THR A 34 18.36 17.32 10.31
C THR A 34 19.75 16.67 10.35
N GLU A 35 20.80 17.46 10.55
CA GLU A 35 22.17 16.95 10.60
C GLU A 35 22.45 16.22 11.91
N ALA A 36 21.90 16.70 13.03
CA ALA A 36 21.90 16.01 14.31
C ALA A 36 21.08 14.70 14.27
N ALA A 37 19.93 14.70 13.59
CA ALA A 37 19.15 13.47 13.36
C ALA A 37 19.92 12.46 12.48
N ALA A 38 20.60 12.92 11.43
CA ALA A 38 21.45 12.09 10.58
C ALA A 38 22.68 11.54 11.34
N ALA A 39 23.28 12.33 12.23
CA ALA A 39 24.40 11.92 13.07
C ALA A 39 23.98 10.88 14.13
N ALA A 40 22.80 11.05 14.74
CA ALA A 40 22.22 10.07 15.65
C ALA A 40 21.92 8.73 14.94
N LEU A 41 21.46 8.78 13.68
CA LEU A 41 21.28 7.60 12.84
C LEU A 41 22.59 6.85 12.57
N ARG A 42 23.68 7.59 12.27
CA ARG A 42 25.03 7.02 12.03
C ARG A 42 25.61 6.33 13.28
N LEU A 43 25.33 6.86 14.46
CA LEU A 43 25.75 6.27 15.73
C LEU A 43 24.97 4.98 16.05
N GLY A 44 23.67 4.93 15.73
CA GLY A 44 22.88 3.70 15.79
C GLY A 44 23.40 2.61 14.85
N PHE A 45 23.85 3.02 13.65
CA PHE A 45 24.44 2.14 12.62
C PHE A 45 25.66 1.36 13.11
N LYS A 46 26.62 2.03 13.77
CA LYS A 46 27.85 1.37 14.26
C LYS A 46 27.62 0.39 15.41
N LYS A 47 26.54 0.57 16.17
CA LYS A 47 26.22 -0.32 17.29
C LYS A 47 25.56 -1.61 16.81
N ALA A 48 24.72 -1.54 15.78
CA ALA A 48 24.07 -2.71 15.20
C ALA A 48 25.05 -3.64 14.46
N GLN A 49 26.02 -3.10 13.70
CA GLN A 49 27.03 -3.91 13.01
C GLN A 49 27.95 -4.68 13.97
N LYS A 50 28.28 -4.09 15.12
CA LYS A 50 29.20 -4.71 16.08
C LYS A 50 28.58 -5.90 16.83
N ASP A 51 27.25 -5.91 16.96
CA ASP A 51 26.53 -6.99 17.63
C ASP A 51 26.28 -8.20 16.69
N GLU A 52 26.52 -8.07 15.37
CA GLU A 52 26.33 -9.12 14.36
C GLU A 52 27.63 -9.84 13.93
N ASP A 53 28.78 -9.16 13.91
CA ASP A 53 30.07 -9.79 13.55
C ASP A 53 30.50 -10.92 14.50
N ASP A 54 29.99 -10.92 15.75
CA ASP A 54 30.25 -11.98 16.73
C ASP A 54 29.33 -13.22 16.55
N ALA A 55 28.30 -13.17 15.71
CA ALA A 55 27.23 -14.18 15.67
C ALA A 55 27.26 -15.16 14.48
N VAL A 56 28.07 -14.94 13.44
CA VAL A 56 28.05 -15.78 12.22
C VAL A 56 29.43 -16.30 11.84
N LYS A 57 29.83 -17.42 12.44
CA LYS A 57 30.83 -18.34 11.89
C LYS A 57 30.25 -19.75 11.91
N VAL A 58 29.75 -20.23 10.77
CA VAL A 58 29.62 -21.67 10.50
C VAL A 58 29.93 -21.92 9.02
N ASP A 59 30.76 -22.93 8.82
CA ASP A 59 31.44 -23.35 7.59
C ASP A 59 30.50 -23.89 6.50
N VAL A 60 30.82 -23.61 5.23
CA VAL A 60 30.26 -24.30 4.06
C VAL A 60 31.39 -25.02 3.33
N GLU A 61 31.23 -26.35 3.25
CA GLU A 61 32.13 -27.32 2.62
C GLU A 61 31.92 -27.32 1.09
N GLU A 62 32.98 -27.08 0.31
CA GLU A 62 33.02 -27.22 -1.15
C GLU A 62 33.35 -28.66 -1.58
N LYS A 63 32.73 -29.16 -2.67
CA LYS A 63 33.34 -30.11 -3.62
C LYS A 63 32.51 -30.36 -4.91
N PRO A 64 33.05 -30.96 -6.00
CA PRO A 64 33.42 -30.20 -7.20
C PRO A 64 32.90 -30.75 -8.55
N GLU A 65 33.10 -29.92 -9.59
CA GLU A 65 33.12 -30.07 -11.06
C GLU A 65 32.73 -31.39 -11.80
N SER A 66 32.10 -31.20 -12.97
CA SER A 66 32.13 -32.15 -14.10
C SER A 66 32.48 -31.43 -15.41
N PRO A 67 33.43 -31.92 -16.24
CA PRO A 67 33.66 -31.35 -17.57
C PRO A 67 33.16 -32.22 -18.73
N THR A 68 32.59 -31.51 -19.70
CA THR A 68 32.72 -31.60 -21.17
C THR A 68 32.11 -32.73 -22.01
N ASP A 69 31.41 -32.23 -23.04
CA ASP A 69 31.29 -32.68 -24.43
C ASP A 69 30.44 -33.91 -24.79
N VAL A 70 29.33 -33.63 -25.49
CA VAL A 70 29.01 -34.32 -26.74
C VAL A 70 28.34 -33.36 -27.71
N SER A 71 29.04 -33.14 -28.82
CA SER A 71 28.66 -32.34 -29.97
C SER A 71 27.42 -32.86 -30.70
N ALA A 72 26.57 -31.92 -31.11
CA ALA A 72 25.93 -31.78 -32.41
C ALA A 72 25.36 -33.02 -33.13
N VAL A 73 24.02 -33.08 -33.26
CA VAL A 73 23.36 -33.45 -34.52
C VAL A 73 22.06 -32.63 -34.67
N SER A 74 22.00 -31.76 -35.67
CA SER A 74 20.75 -31.12 -36.13
C SER A 74 19.92 -32.13 -36.94
N PRO A 75 18.61 -32.32 -36.67
CA PRO A 75 17.79 -33.17 -37.51
C PRO A 75 17.38 -32.45 -38.82
N PRO A 76 17.19 -33.20 -39.93
CA PRO A 76 16.96 -32.63 -41.25
C PRO A 76 15.53 -32.07 -41.38
N ALA A 77 15.42 -30.92 -42.02
CA ALA A 77 14.14 -30.34 -42.44
C ALA A 77 13.47 -31.24 -43.50
N VAL A 78 12.31 -31.80 -43.16
CA VAL A 78 11.40 -32.42 -44.11
C VAL A 78 10.19 -31.51 -44.26
N GLU A 79 10.21 -30.63 -45.26
CA GLU A 79 9.02 -29.90 -45.70
C GLU A 79 8.02 -30.88 -46.33
N LYS A 80 7.06 -31.36 -45.54
CA LYS A 80 5.82 -31.90 -46.10
C LYS A 80 4.92 -30.71 -46.47
N LYS A 81 4.78 -30.45 -47.77
CA LYS A 81 3.76 -29.56 -48.32
C LYS A 81 2.38 -30.11 -47.94
N LEU A 82 1.80 -29.59 -46.86
CA LEU A 82 0.41 -29.87 -46.48
C LEU A 82 -0.48 -29.21 -47.54
N VAL A 83 -1.14 -30.00 -48.38
CA VAL A 83 -2.23 -29.50 -49.22
C VAL A 83 -3.47 -29.45 -48.31
N PRO A 84 -4.08 -28.28 -48.07
CA PRO A 84 -5.28 -28.22 -47.26
C PRO A 84 -6.40 -29.00 -47.96
N PRO A 85 -7.18 -29.81 -47.22
CA PRO A 85 -8.34 -30.47 -47.81
C PRO A 85 -9.32 -29.42 -48.32
N ALA A 86 -9.90 -29.64 -49.50
CA ALA A 86 -10.94 -28.79 -50.03
C ALA A 86 -12.12 -28.78 -49.05
N MET A 87 -12.26 -27.68 -48.30
CA MET A 87 -13.38 -27.49 -47.39
C MET A 87 -14.67 -27.43 -48.21
N SER A 88 -15.61 -28.32 -47.90
CA SER A 88 -17.00 -28.17 -48.33
C SER A 88 -17.47 -26.78 -47.93
N SER A 89 -18.03 -26.04 -48.89
CA SER A 89 -18.45 -24.63 -48.79
C SER A 89 -19.64 -24.38 -47.86
N THR A 90 -19.93 -25.30 -46.95
CA THR A 90 -20.99 -25.14 -45.97
C THR A 90 -20.33 -24.81 -44.65
N GLN A 91 -20.22 -23.50 -44.37
CA GLN A 91 -19.82 -23.05 -43.04
C GLN A 91 -20.75 -23.69 -42.00
N PRO A 92 -20.23 -24.20 -40.88
CA PRO A 92 -21.06 -24.83 -39.90
C PRO A 92 -21.99 -23.79 -39.25
N LEU A 93 -23.26 -24.17 -39.05
CA LEU A 93 -24.36 -23.27 -38.69
C LEU A 93 -24.09 -22.41 -37.44
N TRP A 94 -23.22 -22.86 -36.53
CA TRP A 94 -22.83 -22.17 -35.30
C TRP A 94 -21.97 -20.91 -35.53
N LEU A 95 -21.35 -20.77 -36.71
CA LEU A 95 -20.52 -19.61 -37.07
C LEU A 95 -21.38 -18.45 -37.64
N THR A 96 -22.61 -18.76 -38.07
CA THR A 96 -23.59 -17.81 -38.65
C THR A 96 -24.72 -17.45 -37.70
N GLN A 97 -24.72 -17.98 -36.48
CA GLN A 97 -25.67 -17.61 -35.45
C GLN A 97 -25.08 -16.45 -34.65
N ASP A 98 -25.79 -15.32 -34.64
CA ASP A 98 -25.56 -14.27 -33.64
C ASP A 98 -25.84 -14.88 -32.27
N HIS A 99 -24.78 -15.33 -31.60
CA HIS A 99 -24.86 -15.67 -30.19
C HIS A 99 -25.11 -14.36 -29.45
N PRO A 100 -26.20 -14.22 -28.67
CA PRO A 100 -26.32 -13.06 -27.80
C PRO A 100 -25.06 -13.04 -26.94
N VAL A 101 -24.25 -11.99 -27.08
CA VAL A 101 -23.15 -11.74 -26.17
C VAL A 101 -23.81 -11.48 -24.83
N THR A 102 -23.93 -12.52 -24.00
CA THR A 102 -24.42 -12.37 -22.64
C THR A 102 -23.47 -11.38 -21.98
N ASP A 103 -24.01 -10.23 -21.56
CA ASP A 103 -23.26 -9.26 -20.80
C ASP A 103 -22.92 -9.88 -19.43
N LEU A 104 -21.72 -10.46 -19.34
CA LEU A 104 -21.22 -11.11 -18.13
C LEU A 104 -20.71 -10.09 -17.09
N SER A 105 -20.79 -8.79 -17.37
CA SER A 105 -20.32 -7.73 -16.45
C SER A 105 -21.00 -7.77 -15.07
N GLY A 106 -22.19 -8.38 -14.97
CA GLY A 106 -22.92 -8.57 -13.71
C GLY A 106 -22.41 -9.69 -12.79
N PHE A 107 -21.39 -10.46 -13.20
CA PHE A 107 -20.87 -11.60 -12.41
C PHE A 107 -19.44 -11.39 -11.88
N ALA A 108 -18.79 -10.27 -12.20
CA ALA A 108 -17.48 -9.97 -11.65
C ALA A 108 -17.60 -9.57 -10.17
N PRO A 109 -16.75 -10.08 -9.27
CA PRO A 109 -16.80 -9.71 -7.86
C PRO A 109 -16.51 -8.21 -7.70
N LYS A 110 -17.36 -7.52 -6.95
CA LYS A 110 -17.15 -6.12 -6.59
C LYS A 110 -16.10 -6.03 -5.49
N ILE A 111 -14.93 -5.47 -5.81
CA ILE A 111 -13.82 -5.28 -4.89
C ILE A 111 -13.71 -3.79 -4.54
N VAL A 112 -13.63 -3.48 -3.25
CA VAL A 112 -13.45 -2.10 -2.76
C VAL A 112 -12.18 -2.00 -1.92
N VAL A 113 -11.38 -0.97 -2.15
CA VAL A 113 -10.19 -0.63 -1.36
C VAL A 113 -10.49 0.60 -0.51
N VAL A 114 -10.48 0.43 0.80
CA VAL A 114 -10.74 1.47 1.79
C VAL A 114 -9.43 1.92 2.43
N GLY A 115 -8.99 3.13 2.08
CA GLY A 115 -7.84 3.79 2.68
C GLY A 115 -8.23 4.55 3.94
N VAL A 116 -7.68 4.13 5.09
CA VAL A 116 -8.00 4.73 6.40
C VAL A 116 -6.86 5.60 6.92
N GLY A 117 -7.17 6.85 7.22
CA GLY A 117 -6.23 7.85 7.71
C GLY A 117 -5.22 8.32 6.65
N GLY A 118 -4.17 9.02 7.11
CA GLY A 118 -3.18 9.64 6.21
C GLY A 118 -2.41 8.64 5.35
N ALA A 119 -1.86 7.60 5.97
CA ALA A 119 -1.11 6.56 5.26
C ALA A 119 -2.00 5.74 4.31
N GLY A 120 -3.22 5.37 4.74
CA GLY A 120 -4.17 4.68 3.88
C GLY A 120 -4.58 5.52 2.66
N GLY A 121 -4.86 6.81 2.86
CA GLY A 121 -5.15 7.72 1.75
C GLY A 121 -3.97 7.93 0.80
N ASN A 122 -2.73 7.97 1.31
CA ASN A 122 -1.52 8.01 0.47
C ASN A 122 -1.37 6.72 -0.35
N ALA A 123 -1.60 5.56 0.26
CA ALA A 123 -1.56 4.28 -0.42
C ALA A 123 -2.61 4.20 -1.54
N VAL A 124 -3.85 4.62 -1.27
CA VAL A 124 -4.92 4.70 -2.29
C VAL A 124 -4.53 5.65 -3.43
N ASN A 125 -3.98 6.83 -3.11
CA ASN A 125 -3.48 7.74 -4.14
C ASN A 125 -2.38 7.09 -5.00
N ASN A 126 -1.47 6.33 -4.39
CA ASN A 126 -0.45 5.59 -5.11
C ASN A 126 -1.07 4.52 -6.02
N MET A 127 -2.06 3.76 -5.53
CA MET A 127 -2.77 2.74 -6.32
C MET A 127 -3.46 3.34 -7.55
N ILE A 128 -4.15 4.48 -7.38
CA ILE A 128 -4.80 5.20 -8.47
C ILE A 128 -3.74 5.71 -9.46
N ALA A 129 -2.67 6.34 -8.98
CA ALA A 129 -1.60 6.87 -9.82
C ALA A 129 -0.87 5.77 -10.61
N ARG A 130 -0.82 4.54 -10.07
CA ARG A 130 -0.24 3.35 -10.71
C ARG A 130 -1.23 2.60 -11.60
N GLY A 131 -2.48 3.07 -11.66
CA GLY A 131 -3.50 2.54 -12.58
C GLY A 131 -4.04 1.17 -12.18
N LEU A 132 -4.11 0.86 -10.88
CA LEU A 132 -4.77 -0.38 -10.41
C LEU A 132 -6.23 -0.42 -10.91
N GLN A 133 -6.60 -1.50 -11.61
CA GLN A 133 -7.91 -1.67 -12.26
C GLN A 133 -8.80 -2.65 -11.49
N GLY A 134 -10.11 -2.60 -11.78
CA GLY A 134 -11.09 -3.57 -11.26
C GLY A 134 -11.39 -3.47 -9.77
N VAL A 135 -11.03 -2.33 -9.16
CA VAL A 135 -11.34 -2.03 -7.76
C VAL A 135 -11.96 -0.63 -7.65
N GLU A 136 -12.89 -0.46 -6.72
CA GLU A 136 -13.38 0.86 -6.32
C GLU A 136 -12.54 1.38 -5.15
N PHE A 137 -12.28 2.69 -5.09
CA PHE A 137 -11.49 3.29 -4.02
C PHE A 137 -12.35 4.15 -3.12
N LEU A 138 -12.25 3.96 -1.82
CA LEU A 138 -12.83 4.81 -0.78
C LEU A 138 -11.72 5.31 0.14
N VAL A 139 -11.73 6.60 0.50
CA VAL A 139 -10.82 7.14 1.55
C VAL A 139 -11.62 7.67 2.73
N CYS A 140 -11.30 7.15 3.92
CA CYS A 140 -11.89 7.55 5.19
C CYS A 140 -10.83 8.24 6.05
N ASN A 141 -11.01 9.52 6.37
CA ASN A 141 -10.06 10.24 7.21
C ASN A 141 -10.76 11.30 8.08
N THR A 142 -10.16 11.62 9.22
CA THR A 142 -10.61 12.71 10.11
C THR A 142 -9.99 14.05 9.73
N ASP A 143 -8.87 14.05 9.01
CA ASP A 143 -8.20 15.26 8.51
C ASP A 143 -8.79 15.71 7.17
N ALA A 144 -9.47 16.86 7.19
CA ALA A 144 -10.11 17.45 6.02
C ALA A 144 -9.11 17.95 4.97
N GLN A 145 -7.91 18.37 5.39
CA GLN A 145 -6.87 18.85 4.48
C GLN A 145 -6.30 17.69 3.68
N HIS A 146 -6.05 16.56 4.36
CA HIS A 146 -5.57 15.35 3.69
C HIS A 146 -6.61 14.83 2.69
N LEU A 147 -7.90 14.78 3.07
CA LEU A 147 -8.98 14.37 2.15
C LEU A 147 -9.07 15.19 0.86
N ARG A 148 -8.74 16.48 0.90
CA ARG A 148 -8.73 17.33 -0.32
C ARG A 148 -7.64 16.96 -1.32
N THR A 149 -6.60 16.27 -0.86
CA THR A 149 -5.48 15.82 -1.69
C THR A 149 -5.66 14.40 -2.23
N THR A 150 -6.76 13.73 -1.87
CA THR A 150 -7.08 12.39 -2.39
C THR A 150 -7.49 12.44 -3.86
N LEU A 151 -7.11 11.42 -4.62
CA LEU A 151 -7.41 11.31 -6.05
C LEU A 151 -8.78 10.69 -6.33
N THR A 152 -9.36 9.96 -5.37
CA THR A 152 -10.72 9.42 -5.49
C THR A 152 -11.76 10.47 -5.12
N GLU A 153 -12.90 10.46 -5.83
CA GLU A 153 -14.06 11.28 -5.47
C GLU A 153 -14.87 10.66 -4.32
N ASN A 154 -14.72 9.33 -4.11
CA ASN A 154 -15.39 8.62 -3.04
C ASN A 154 -14.58 8.72 -1.75
N ARG A 155 -15.01 9.64 -0.87
CA ARG A 155 -14.33 9.95 0.38
C ARG A 155 -15.35 10.23 1.49
N VAL A 156 -14.97 9.86 2.71
CA VAL A 156 -15.75 10.08 3.93
C VAL A 156 -14.90 10.83 4.93
N GLN A 157 -15.39 11.99 5.38
CA GLN A 157 -14.78 12.71 6.49
C GLN A 157 -15.39 12.22 7.80
N MET A 158 -14.59 11.52 8.59
CA MET A 158 -15.03 10.95 9.86
C MET A 158 -15.06 12.04 10.96
N ALA A 159 -16.17 12.10 11.69
CA ALA A 159 -16.43 13.02 12.80
C ALA A 159 -15.85 14.44 12.65
N PRO A 160 -16.36 15.24 11.69
CA PRO A 160 -15.94 16.62 11.50
C PRO A 160 -16.19 17.49 12.74
N GLU A 161 -17.25 17.21 13.51
CA GLU A 161 -17.60 17.95 14.72
C GLU A 161 -16.65 17.64 15.90
N LEU A 162 -16.23 16.38 16.04
CA LEU A 162 -15.33 15.94 17.11
C LEU A 162 -13.90 16.48 16.94
N THR A 163 -13.43 16.51 15.70
CA THR A 163 -12.01 16.81 15.39
C THR A 163 -11.81 18.24 14.87
N GLY A 164 -12.89 18.96 14.56
CA GLY A 164 -12.82 20.22 13.81
C GLY A 164 -12.20 20.06 12.41
N GLY A 165 -12.11 18.82 11.89
CA GLY A 165 -11.45 18.50 10.64
C GLY A 165 -9.91 18.55 10.68
N LEU A 166 -9.30 18.58 11.87
CA LEU A 166 -7.85 18.67 12.06
C LEU A 166 -7.17 17.31 12.33
N GLY A 167 -7.93 16.23 12.32
CA GLY A 167 -7.45 14.88 12.62
C GLY A 167 -7.45 14.53 14.12
N CYS A 168 -6.98 13.32 14.44
CA CYS A 168 -7.07 12.74 15.79
C CYS A 168 -5.88 13.05 16.72
N GLY A 169 -4.90 13.85 16.30
CA GLY A 169 -3.74 14.19 17.14
C GLY A 169 -2.92 12.99 17.63
N ALA A 170 -2.83 11.93 16.83
CA ALA A 170 -2.21 10.64 17.18
C ALA A 170 -2.87 9.87 18.34
N ASN A 171 -4.12 10.19 18.70
CA ASN A 171 -4.92 9.43 19.66
C ASN A 171 -5.83 8.41 18.93
N PRO A 172 -5.63 7.09 19.11
CA PRO A 172 -6.49 6.07 18.49
C PRO A 172 -7.93 6.09 18.96
N GLU A 173 -8.22 6.41 20.23
CA GLU A 173 -9.60 6.41 20.75
C GLU A 173 -10.47 7.43 20.00
N VAL A 174 -9.93 8.61 19.71
CA VAL A 174 -10.62 9.63 18.89
C VAL A 174 -10.83 9.13 17.46
N GLY A 175 -9.89 8.33 16.93
CA GLY A 175 -10.05 7.67 15.62
C GLY A 175 -11.17 6.63 15.63
N ARG A 176 -11.29 5.87 16.72
CA ARG A 176 -12.33 4.86 16.92
C ARG A 176 -13.72 5.51 16.98
N GLU A 177 -13.91 6.47 17.89
CA GLU A 177 -15.16 7.23 18.03
C GLU A 177 -15.57 7.91 16.73
N ALA A 178 -14.58 8.43 15.98
CA ALA A 178 -14.83 9.05 14.69
C ALA A 178 -15.36 8.07 13.65
N ALA A 179 -14.84 6.84 13.62
CA ALA A 179 -15.29 5.80 12.72
C ALA A 179 -16.66 5.27 13.11
N GLU A 180 -16.91 5.04 14.41
CA GLU A 180 -18.22 4.60 14.94
C GLU A 180 -19.34 5.56 14.51
N THR A 181 -19.08 6.87 14.54
CA THR A 181 -20.05 7.89 14.13
C THR A 181 -20.31 7.90 12.62
N ALA A 182 -19.34 7.47 11.81
CA ALA A 182 -19.40 7.52 10.34
C ALA A 182 -19.73 6.15 9.71
N ILE A 183 -19.99 5.13 10.51
CA ILE A 183 -20.02 3.74 10.03
C ILE A 183 -21.15 3.49 9.03
N ASP A 184 -22.32 4.09 9.26
CA ASP A 184 -23.47 3.97 8.36
C ASP A 184 -23.16 4.54 6.97
N GLU A 185 -22.50 5.71 6.91
CA GLU A 185 -22.07 6.31 5.66
C GLU A 185 -21.03 5.43 4.95
N ILE A 186 -20.06 4.88 5.70
CA ILE A 186 -19.02 4.02 5.14
C ILE A 186 -19.65 2.74 4.54
N LEU A 187 -20.56 2.10 5.27
CA LEU A 187 -21.27 0.89 4.80
C LEU A 187 -22.12 1.16 3.56
N GLU A 188 -22.79 2.32 3.48
CA GLU A 188 -23.52 2.73 2.27
C GLU A 188 -22.59 2.82 1.05
N ARG A 189 -21.38 3.37 1.22
CA ARG A 189 -20.40 3.50 0.13
C ARG A 189 -19.82 2.15 -0.32
N VAL A 190 -19.72 1.16 0.57
CA VAL A 190 -19.19 -0.17 0.24
C VAL A 190 -20.29 -1.20 -0.03
N GLN A 191 -21.55 -0.77 -0.13
CA GLN A 191 -22.67 -1.67 -0.34
C GLN A 191 -22.50 -2.51 -1.60
N GLY A 192 -22.80 -3.81 -1.47
CA GLY A 192 -22.69 -4.79 -2.55
C GLY A 192 -21.26 -5.25 -2.85
N ALA A 193 -20.26 -4.79 -2.09
CA ALA A 193 -18.91 -5.33 -2.20
C ALA A 193 -18.88 -6.81 -1.80
N ASN A 194 -18.24 -7.64 -2.61
CA ASN A 194 -17.94 -9.03 -2.26
C ASN A 194 -16.70 -9.11 -1.39
N MET A 195 -15.76 -8.18 -1.62
CA MET A 195 -14.48 -8.12 -0.93
C MET A 195 -14.09 -6.68 -0.65
N MET A 196 -13.52 -6.46 0.53
CA MET A 196 -13.02 -5.17 0.97
C MET A 196 -11.58 -5.29 1.46
N PHE A 197 -10.70 -4.47 0.89
CA PHE A 197 -9.36 -4.27 1.39
C PHE A 197 -9.32 -3.06 2.33
N VAL A 198 -8.86 -3.23 3.56
CA VAL A 198 -8.62 -2.12 4.49
C VAL A 198 -7.13 -1.81 4.50
N THR A 199 -6.74 -0.62 4.03
CA THR A 199 -5.34 -0.18 4.04
C THR A 199 -5.12 0.97 5.01
N ALA A 200 -4.15 0.80 5.91
CA ALA A 200 -3.84 1.78 6.94
C ALA A 200 -2.37 1.71 7.39
N GLY A 201 -1.86 2.84 7.88
CA GLY A 201 -0.60 2.89 8.61
C GLY A 201 -0.85 2.85 10.12
N MET A 202 -0.33 1.83 10.78
CA MET A 202 -0.52 1.63 12.21
C MET A 202 0.44 2.51 13.02
N GLY A 203 0.00 2.90 14.22
CA GLY A 203 0.80 3.75 15.13
C GLY A 203 0.45 5.24 15.09
N GLY A 204 -0.46 5.64 14.20
CA GLY A 204 -1.12 6.95 14.23
C GLY A 204 -2.40 6.95 15.07
N GLY A 205 -3.22 7.99 14.95
CA GLY A 205 -4.54 8.07 15.59
C GLY A 205 -5.64 7.44 14.72
N THR A 206 -5.93 8.08 13.59
CA THR A 206 -7.02 7.68 12.69
C THR A 206 -6.87 6.24 12.19
N GLY A 207 -5.75 5.90 11.56
CA GLY A 207 -5.54 4.54 11.01
C GLY A 207 -5.65 3.45 12.08
N THR A 208 -4.98 3.64 13.22
CA THR A 208 -4.94 2.66 14.31
C THR A 208 -6.31 2.43 14.95
N GLY A 209 -7.11 3.48 15.16
CA GLY A 209 -8.40 3.37 15.85
C GLY A 209 -9.60 3.13 14.92
N ALA A 210 -9.58 3.69 13.71
CA ALA A 210 -10.70 3.57 12.77
C ALA A 210 -10.67 2.28 11.95
N ALA A 211 -9.48 1.76 11.61
CA ALA A 211 -9.38 0.59 10.75
C ALA A 211 -10.05 -0.66 11.34
N PRO A 212 -9.90 -0.99 12.65
CA PRO A 212 -10.61 -2.11 13.26
C PRO A 212 -12.13 -1.97 13.19
N VAL A 213 -12.66 -0.77 13.46
CA VAL A 213 -14.11 -0.49 13.43
C VAL A 213 -14.69 -0.69 12.03
N ILE A 214 -14.01 -0.13 11.02
CA ILE A 214 -14.44 -0.24 9.62
C ILE A 214 -14.39 -1.69 9.14
N ALA A 215 -13.32 -2.41 9.51
CA ALA A 215 -13.15 -3.81 9.17
C ALA A 215 -14.23 -4.69 9.81
N GLN A 216 -14.50 -4.49 11.11
CA GLN A 216 -15.51 -5.21 11.86
C GLN A 216 -16.90 -5.05 11.24
N ALA A 217 -17.29 -3.81 10.91
CA ALA A 217 -18.59 -3.54 10.32
C ALA A 217 -18.77 -4.20 8.95
N ALA A 218 -17.71 -4.25 8.14
CA ALA A 218 -17.76 -4.93 6.84
C ALA A 218 -17.82 -6.46 6.99
N LEU A 219 -17.09 -7.03 7.96
CA LEU A 219 -17.17 -8.44 8.30
C LEU A 219 -18.59 -8.83 8.74
N GLU A 220 -19.21 -8.02 9.59
CA GLU A 220 -20.61 -8.19 10.02
C GLU A 220 -21.61 -8.04 8.86
N ALA A 221 -21.29 -7.21 7.87
CA ALA A 221 -22.05 -7.09 6.63
C ALA A 221 -21.84 -8.25 5.64
N GLY A 222 -20.99 -9.24 6.00
CA GLY A 222 -20.73 -10.42 5.17
C GLY A 222 -19.75 -10.19 4.02
N ILE A 223 -18.95 -9.13 4.09
CA ILE A 223 -17.94 -8.78 3.08
C ILE A 223 -16.62 -9.47 3.46
N LEU A 224 -15.98 -10.18 2.51
CA LEU A 224 -14.65 -10.76 2.73
C LEU A 224 -13.65 -9.64 3.01
N THR A 225 -13.15 -9.55 4.24
CA THR A 225 -12.41 -8.37 4.70
C THR A 225 -10.94 -8.69 4.90
N VAL A 226 -10.09 -8.05 4.09
CA VAL A 226 -8.63 -8.24 4.13
C VAL A 226 -7.96 -6.94 4.54
N ALA A 227 -7.28 -6.94 5.68
CA ALA A 227 -6.46 -5.80 6.09
C ALA A 227 -5.05 -5.91 5.50
N VAL A 228 -4.58 -4.84 4.86
CA VAL A 228 -3.19 -4.69 4.43
C VAL A 228 -2.62 -3.45 5.12
N VAL A 229 -1.81 -3.65 6.16
CA VAL A 229 -1.41 -2.57 7.07
C VAL A 229 0.09 -2.52 7.29
N THR A 230 0.62 -1.32 7.55
CA THR A 230 2.05 -1.13 7.82
C THR A 230 2.33 -0.93 9.31
N LYS A 231 3.43 -1.51 9.80
CA LYS A 231 4.03 -1.13 11.10
C LYS A 231 4.97 0.06 10.90
N PRO A 232 5.06 0.98 11.87
CA PRO A 232 5.91 2.15 11.75
C PRO A 232 7.40 1.76 11.74
N PHE A 233 8.23 2.64 11.20
CA PHE A 233 9.69 2.52 11.31
C PHE A 233 10.14 2.73 12.77
N ARG A 234 11.27 2.14 13.16
CA ARG A 234 11.84 2.32 14.51
C ARG A 234 12.14 3.79 14.84
N PHE A 235 12.54 4.58 13.84
CA PHE A 235 12.86 6.01 14.04
C PHE A 235 11.63 6.87 14.34
N GLU A 236 10.41 6.40 14.06
CA GLU A 236 9.18 7.14 14.37
C GLU A 236 8.84 7.12 15.87
N GLY A 237 9.59 6.34 16.65
CA GLY A 237 9.56 6.32 18.11
C GLY A 237 8.74 5.18 18.70
N ASN A 238 9.11 4.79 19.92
CA ASN A 238 8.50 3.68 20.64
C ASN A 238 7.01 3.85 20.90
N ASN A 239 6.52 5.09 21.02
CA ASN A 239 5.11 5.34 21.22
C ASN A 239 4.27 4.87 20.02
N ARG A 240 4.70 5.19 18.78
CA ARG A 240 4.00 4.71 17.58
C ARG A 240 4.03 3.19 17.49
N ALA A 241 5.17 2.56 17.80
CA ALA A 241 5.28 1.10 17.80
C ALA A 241 4.33 0.44 18.80
N LYS A 242 4.16 1.03 19.99
CA LYS A 242 3.20 0.55 20.99
C LYS A 242 1.76 0.69 20.52
N LEU A 243 1.38 1.85 20.01
CA LEU A 243 0.02 2.08 19.46
C LEU A 243 -0.25 1.14 18.29
N ALA A 244 0.73 0.92 17.42
CA ALA A 244 0.60 -0.01 16.31
C ALA A 244 0.36 -1.44 16.77
N ALA A 245 1.08 -1.90 17.80
CA ALA A 245 0.86 -3.23 18.36
C ALA A 245 -0.54 -3.42 18.96
N GLN A 246 -1.08 -2.38 19.61
CA GLN A 246 -2.43 -2.38 20.15
C GLN A 246 -3.48 -2.44 19.02
N GLY A 247 -3.41 -1.52 18.06
CA GLY A 247 -4.36 -1.53 16.94
C GLY A 247 -4.27 -2.78 16.06
N LEU A 248 -3.10 -3.41 15.94
CA LEU A 248 -2.96 -4.69 15.24
C LEU A 248 -3.62 -5.85 15.98
N ALA A 249 -3.61 -5.83 17.32
CA ALA A 249 -4.28 -6.85 18.11
C ALA A 249 -5.80 -6.75 17.93
N GLU A 250 -6.34 -5.53 17.97
CA GLU A 250 -7.77 -5.26 17.73
C GLU A 250 -8.16 -5.59 16.29
N LEU A 251 -7.40 -5.13 15.30
CA LEU A 251 -7.70 -5.35 13.89
C LEU A 251 -7.73 -6.85 13.53
N LYS A 252 -6.88 -7.66 14.16
CA LYS A 252 -6.79 -9.10 13.91
C LYS A 252 -8.13 -9.81 14.15
N ASP A 253 -8.87 -9.39 15.17
CA ASP A 253 -10.14 -10.00 15.53
C ASP A 253 -11.31 -9.47 14.67
N SER A 254 -11.05 -8.46 13.83
CA SER A 254 -12.03 -7.75 13.00
C SER A 254 -11.89 -8.02 11.49
N VAL A 255 -11.04 -8.96 11.09
CA VAL A 255 -10.75 -9.25 9.66
C VAL A 255 -10.68 -10.76 9.41
N ASP A 256 -10.94 -11.16 8.17
CA ASP A 256 -10.72 -12.54 7.73
C ASP A 256 -9.22 -12.84 7.58
N THR A 257 -8.49 -11.91 6.97
CA THR A 257 -7.05 -11.98 6.75
C THR A 257 -6.39 -10.64 7.05
N MET A 258 -5.24 -10.67 7.71
CA MET A 258 -4.40 -9.52 7.99
C MET A 258 -3.00 -9.73 7.41
N LEU A 259 -2.64 -8.93 6.42
CA LEU A 259 -1.29 -8.80 5.89
C LEU A 259 -0.59 -7.63 6.58
N VAL A 260 0.45 -7.94 7.34
CA VAL A 260 1.21 -6.93 8.09
C VAL A 260 2.57 -6.69 7.46
N ILE A 261 2.79 -5.46 7.00
CA ILE A 261 4.02 -5.03 6.35
C ILE A 261 4.91 -4.31 7.37
N PRO A 262 6.01 -4.91 7.83
CA PRO A 262 6.96 -4.22 8.70
C PRO A 262 7.81 -3.24 7.90
N ASN A 263 7.56 -1.93 8.01
CA ASN A 263 8.33 -0.91 7.28
C ASN A 263 9.84 -0.99 7.54
N GLN A 264 10.24 -1.51 8.71
CA GLN A 264 11.65 -1.74 9.03
C GLN A 264 12.36 -2.66 8.00
N ASN A 265 11.66 -3.63 7.40
CA ASN A 265 12.26 -4.54 6.42
C ASN A 265 12.57 -3.84 5.10
N LEU A 266 11.81 -2.79 4.76
CA LEU A 266 12.03 -1.99 3.55
C LEU A 266 13.38 -1.26 3.60
N PHE A 267 13.86 -0.94 4.81
CA PHE A 267 15.12 -0.26 5.01
C PHE A 267 16.32 -1.15 4.69
N ASN A 268 16.22 -2.47 4.94
CA ASN A 268 17.27 -3.44 4.65
C ASN A 268 17.47 -3.66 3.14
N MET A 269 16.43 -3.37 2.35
CA MET A 269 16.48 -3.43 0.88
C MET A 269 16.91 -2.09 0.26
N SER A 270 17.25 -1.10 1.09
CA SER A 270 17.49 0.29 0.68
C SER A 270 18.94 0.69 0.95
N ASN A 271 19.53 1.50 0.07
CA ASN A 271 20.92 1.94 0.20
C ASN A 271 21.05 3.07 1.25
N GLU A 272 22.26 3.38 1.72
CA GLU A 272 22.54 4.49 2.68
C GLU A 272 22.06 5.89 2.21
N ARG A 273 21.64 6.01 0.95
CA ARG A 273 21.15 7.26 0.32
C ARG A 273 19.63 7.39 0.34
N THR A 274 18.89 6.40 0.84
CA THR A 274 17.42 6.42 0.85
C THR A 274 16.93 7.55 1.74
N SER A 275 16.18 8.49 1.16
CA SER A 275 15.58 9.57 1.93
C SER A 275 14.37 9.04 2.72
N LEU A 276 13.98 9.77 3.76
CA LEU A 276 12.76 9.46 4.52
C LEU A 276 11.51 9.39 3.62
N MET A 277 11.42 10.29 2.63
CA MET A 277 10.31 10.30 1.67
C MET A 277 10.30 9.06 0.78
N ASP A 278 11.48 8.58 0.37
CA ASP A 278 11.57 7.37 -0.45
C ASP A 278 11.18 6.13 0.35
N ALA A 279 11.54 6.06 1.63
CA ALA A 279 11.12 4.97 2.51
C ALA A 279 9.60 4.89 2.65
N PHE A 280 8.90 6.02 2.78
CA PHE A 280 7.43 6.04 2.78
C PHE A 280 6.84 5.61 1.44
N ARG A 281 7.41 6.07 0.31
CA ARG A 281 6.98 5.60 -1.02
C ARG A 281 7.18 4.10 -1.22
N MET A 282 8.26 3.53 -0.68
CA MET A 282 8.48 2.10 -0.70
C MET A 282 7.36 1.37 0.07
N ALA A 283 6.95 1.89 1.23
CA ALA A 283 5.84 1.32 1.99
C ALA A 283 4.53 1.39 1.20
N ASP A 284 4.25 2.52 0.55
CA ASP A 284 3.07 2.69 -0.31
C ASP A 284 3.09 1.73 -1.52
N ASN A 285 4.27 1.42 -2.07
CA ASN A 285 4.40 0.43 -3.15
C ASN A 285 4.13 -0.99 -2.64
N VAL A 286 4.62 -1.36 -1.46
CA VAL A 286 4.34 -2.69 -0.91
C VAL A 286 2.85 -2.85 -0.55
N LEU A 287 2.18 -1.76 -0.14
CA LEU A 287 0.73 -1.75 0.05
C LEU A 287 -0.01 -1.96 -1.28
N LEU A 288 0.43 -1.29 -2.36
CA LEU A 288 -0.07 -1.53 -3.71
C LEU A 288 0.12 -2.99 -4.12
N ASP A 289 1.33 -3.54 -3.98
CA ASP A 289 1.63 -4.92 -4.35
C ASP A 289 0.75 -5.89 -3.57
N GLY A 290 0.52 -5.62 -2.27
CA GLY A 290 -0.38 -6.37 -1.41
C GLY A 290 -1.79 -6.51 -1.97
N VAL A 291 -2.38 -5.39 -2.37
CA VAL A 291 -3.73 -5.37 -2.95
C VAL A 291 -3.73 -5.95 -4.36
N LYS A 292 -2.78 -5.50 -5.21
CA LYS A 292 -2.67 -5.87 -6.61
C LYS A 292 -2.49 -7.38 -6.80
N ASN A 293 -1.63 -8.01 -6.00
CA ASN A 293 -1.37 -9.45 -6.11
C ASN A 293 -2.62 -10.30 -5.87
N ILE A 294 -3.56 -9.80 -5.07
CA ILE A 294 -4.81 -10.51 -4.77
C ILE A 294 -5.89 -10.13 -5.78
N SER A 295 -6.03 -8.84 -6.09
CA SER A 295 -7.05 -8.36 -7.03
C SER A 295 -6.80 -8.84 -8.47
N ASP A 296 -5.54 -8.90 -8.91
CA ASP A 296 -5.20 -9.30 -10.28
C ASP A 296 -5.59 -10.76 -10.57
N LEU A 297 -5.55 -11.63 -9.56
CA LEU A 297 -5.98 -13.03 -9.69
C LEU A 297 -7.47 -13.17 -10.01
N MET A 298 -8.28 -12.16 -9.66
CA MET A 298 -9.73 -12.15 -9.86
C MET A 298 -10.16 -11.31 -11.06
N VAL A 299 -9.45 -10.20 -11.31
CA VAL A 299 -9.86 -9.17 -12.27
C VAL A 299 -9.27 -9.41 -13.66
N MET A 300 -8.03 -9.90 -13.75
CA MET A 300 -7.33 -10.01 -15.02
C MET A 300 -7.53 -11.39 -15.64
N PRO A 301 -8.09 -11.49 -16.87
CA PRO A 301 -8.24 -12.77 -17.54
C PRO A 301 -6.87 -13.43 -17.78
N GLY A 302 -6.61 -14.52 -17.07
CA GLY A 302 -5.41 -15.35 -17.23
C GLY A 302 -5.70 -16.67 -17.96
N LEU A 303 -4.64 -17.41 -18.31
CA LEU A 303 -4.75 -18.81 -18.78
C LEU A 303 -5.30 -19.76 -17.69
N ILE A 304 -5.10 -19.39 -16.43
CA ILE A 304 -5.66 -20.04 -15.24
C ILE A 304 -6.46 -18.95 -14.53
N ASN A 305 -7.79 -19.04 -14.56
CA ASN A 305 -8.67 -18.12 -13.84
C ASN A 305 -9.05 -18.78 -12.51
N LEU A 306 -8.66 -18.17 -11.39
CA LEU A 306 -9.18 -18.56 -10.09
C LEU A 306 -10.56 -17.93 -9.92
N ASP A 307 -11.52 -18.67 -9.38
CA ASP A 307 -12.82 -18.08 -9.07
C ASP A 307 -12.80 -17.38 -7.69
N PHE A 308 -13.79 -16.52 -7.45
CA PHE A 308 -13.89 -15.81 -6.18
C PHE A 308 -14.08 -16.77 -4.99
N ALA A 309 -14.74 -17.91 -5.20
CA ALA A 309 -15.03 -18.87 -4.14
C ALA A 309 -13.75 -19.58 -3.67
N ASP A 310 -12.83 -19.89 -4.59
CA ASP A 310 -11.52 -20.45 -4.28
C ASP A 310 -10.72 -19.49 -3.39
N VAL A 311 -10.63 -18.22 -3.78
CA VAL A 311 -9.90 -17.22 -2.96
C VAL A 311 -10.59 -16.98 -1.63
N GLN A 312 -11.92 -16.87 -1.62
CA GLN A 312 -12.71 -16.72 -0.40
C GLN A 312 -12.46 -17.88 0.57
N SER A 313 -12.45 -19.13 0.08
CA SER A 313 -12.22 -20.31 0.92
C SER A 313 -10.84 -20.35 1.55
N VAL A 314 -9.82 -19.80 0.86
CA VAL A 314 -8.45 -19.75 1.36
C VAL A 314 -8.26 -18.59 2.33
N MET A 315 -8.92 -17.45 2.12
CA MET A 315 -8.68 -16.22 2.90
C MET A 315 -9.63 -16.04 4.08
N GLN A 316 -10.77 -16.72 4.11
CA GLN A 316 -11.70 -16.64 5.24
C GLN A 316 -11.08 -17.20 6.52
N ASN A 317 -11.15 -16.42 7.60
CA ASN A 317 -10.68 -16.80 8.95
C ASN A 317 -9.20 -17.25 9.03
N MET A 318 -8.32 -16.81 8.13
CA MET A 318 -6.89 -17.12 8.17
C MET A 318 -6.14 -16.37 9.30
N GLY A 319 -6.60 -15.18 9.65
CA GLY A 319 -5.87 -14.30 10.56
C GLY A 319 -4.60 -13.77 9.92
N ASN A 320 -3.41 -14.02 10.49
CA ASN A 320 -2.17 -13.40 10.02
C ASN A 320 -1.63 -14.06 8.74
N ALA A 321 -1.36 -13.25 7.72
CA ALA A 321 -0.72 -13.64 6.49
C ALA A 321 0.59 -12.88 6.25
N MET A 322 1.46 -13.45 5.42
CA MET A 322 2.71 -12.85 4.96
C MET A 322 2.76 -12.87 3.43
N MET A 323 3.30 -11.82 2.83
CA MET A 323 3.49 -11.70 1.38
C MET A 323 4.98 -11.64 1.06
N GLY A 324 5.39 -12.36 0.03
CA GLY A 324 6.72 -12.26 -0.58
C GLY A 324 6.58 -12.12 -2.09
N SER A 325 7.47 -11.34 -2.70
CA SER A 325 7.63 -11.25 -4.16
C SER A 325 9.03 -11.71 -4.54
N GLY A 326 9.17 -12.30 -5.72
CA GLY A 326 10.44 -12.72 -6.30
C GLY A 326 10.43 -12.48 -7.81
N GLU A 327 11.53 -11.94 -8.32
CA GLU A 327 11.74 -11.71 -9.76
C GLU A 327 12.97 -12.51 -10.20
N ALA A 328 12.84 -13.24 -11.31
CA ALA A 328 13.91 -14.04 -11.89
C ALA A 328 13.81 -14.04 -13.41
N ASP A 329 14.97 -14.00 -14.08
CA ASP A 329 15.11 -13.99 -15.53
C ASP A 329 15.94 -15.20 -16.01
N GLY A 330 15.73 -15.61 -17.27
CA GLY A 330 16.50 -16.69 -17.92
C GLY A 330 15.83 -18.07 -17.94
N GLU A 331 16.59 -19.08 -18.37
CA GLU A 331 16.19 -20.49 -18.25
C GLU A 331 16.17 -20.88 -16.76
N ASN A 332 15.16 -21.61 -16.33
CA ASN A 332 14.86 -21.97 -14.92
C ASN A 332 14.36 -20.84 -14.00
N ARG A 333 13.86 -19.72 -14.53
CA ARG A 333 13.24 -18.64 -13.71
C ARG A 333 12.10 -19.06 -12.76
N CYS A 334 11.56 -20.27 -12.90
CA CYS A 334 10.46 -20.79 -12.07
C CYS A 334 10.93 -21.85 -11.04
N VAL A 335 12.21 -22.24 -11.05
CA VAL A 335 12.75 -23.36 -10.26
C VAL A 335 13.54 -22.82 -9.07
#